data_AF-A0A7X3QD50-F1
#
_entry.id   AF-A0A7X3QD50-F1
#
_cell.length_a   1.000
_cell.length_b   1.000
_cell.length_c   1.000
_cell.angle_alpha   90.00
_cell.angle_beta   90.00
_cell.angle_gamma   90.00
#
_symmetry.space_group_name_H-M   'P 1'
#
loop_
_entity.id
_entity.type
_entity.pdbx_description
1 polymer ?
#
loop_
_entity_poly.entity_id
_entity_poly.type
_entity_poly.pdbx_seq_one_letter_code
_entity_poly.pdbx_strand_id
1 'polypeptide(L)' 'MFDPPQIKVWEDTRPHSNSPWGPGWETPPLPADGKWSATATFTEPGTYVLRCLAHDGGLTAQRDITFHVN' A
#
# COMPACT_ATOMS: atom_id res chain seq x y z
N MET A 1 2.68 -8.43 7.20
CA MET A 1 3.69 -7.80 6.32
C MET A 1 3.14 -7.79 4.90
N PHE A 2 3.31 -6.71 4.15
CA PHE A 2 2.96 -6.67 2.72
C PHE A 2 4.16 -6.97 1.82
N ASP A 3 3.91 -7.67 0.71
CA ASP A 3 4.85 -7.90 -0.38
C ASP A 3 4.17 -7.62 -1.75
N PRO A 4 4.64 -6.66 -2.55
CA PRO A 4 5.78 -5.77 -2.27
C PRO A 4 5.50 -4.83 -1.09
N PRO A 5 6.56 -4.27 -0.46
CA PRO A 5 6.41 -3.24 0.57
C PRO A 5 5.58 -2.05 0.06
N GLN A 6 4.53 -1.70 0.80
CA GLN A 6 3.66 -0.57 0.44
C GLN A 6 4.34 0.75 0.80
N ILE A 7 4.05 1.79 0.02
CA ILE A 7 4.53 3.15 0.25
C ILE A 7 4.00 3.69 1.58
N LYS A 8 4.74 4.63 2.18
CA LYS A 8 4.26 5.33 3.37
C LYS A 8 3.03 6.18 3.05
N VAL A 9 2.08 6.16 3.98
CA VAL A 9 0.86 6.99 3.93
C VAL A 9 1.11 8.42 4.44
N TRP A 10 2.25 8.65 5.12
CA TRP A 10 2.61 9.94 5.73
C TRP A 10 3.79 10.61 5.02
N GLU A 11 3.80 11.94 5.03
CA GLU A 11 4.84 12.81 4.46
C GLU A 11 6.18 12.65 5.20
N ASP A 12 6.94 11.62 4.83
CA ASP A 12 8.32 11.44 5.28
C ASP A 12 9.27 11.92 4.16
N THR A 13 9.98 13.01 4.41
CA THR A 13 10.89 13.64 3.42
C THR A 13 12.32 13.10 3.51
N ARG A 14 12.59 12.11 4.37
CA ARG A 14 13.93 11.51 4.50
C ARG A 14 14.24 10.65 3.27
N PRO A 15 15.49 10.66 2.77
CA PRO A 15 15.92 9.79 1.68
C PRO A 15 15.67 8.31 1.99
N HIS A 16 15.31 7.52 0.97
CA HIS A 16 15.12 6.07 1.06
C HIS A 16 14.04 5.60 2.06
N SER A 17 13.10 6.46 2.43
CA SER A 17 12.03 6.15 3.39
C SER A 17 10.82 5.39 2.80
N ASN A 18 10.89 5.00 1.52
CA ASN A 18 9.76 4.49 0.72
C ASN A 18 8.53 5.42 0.76
N SER A 19 8.79 6.72 0.69
CA SER A 19 7.81 7.79 0.79
C SER A 19 7.75 8.57 -0.52
N PRO A 20 6.56 8.84 -1.07
CA PRO A 20 6.40 9.70 -2.24
C PRO A 20 6.97 11.11 -2.11
N TRP A 21 7.19 11.57 -0.87
CA TRP A 21 7.78 12.89 -0.57
C TRP A 21 9.28 12.83 -0.29
N GLY A 22 9.88 11.65 -0.28
CA GLY A 22 11.30 11.44 -0.03
C GLY A 22 12.13 11.53 -1.33
N PRO A 23 13.35 12.11 -1.28
CA PRO A 23 14.26 12.10 -2.42
C PRO A 23 14.54 10.67 -2.91
N GLY A 24 14.47 10.46 -4.22
CA GLY A 24 14.75 9.18 -4.87
C GLY A 24 13.62 8.15 -4.83
N TRP A 25 12.43 8.52 -4.36
CA TRP A 25 11.24 7.69 -4.58
C TRP A 25 10.72 7.87 -6.01
N GLU A 26 10.32 6.78 -6.63
CA GLU A 26 9.71 6.76 -7.95
C GLU A 26 8.44 5.92 -7.92
N THR A 27 7.42 6.36 -8.67
CA THR A 27 6.20 5.58 -8.84
C THR A 27 6.54 4.25 -9.51
N PRO A 28 6.09 3.11 -8.96
CA PRO A 28 6.28 1.83 -9.63
C PRO A 28 5.67 1.84 -11.04
N PRO A 29 6.25 1.12 -12.01
CA PRO A 29 5.66 0.97 -13.33
C PRO A 29 4.23 0.45 -13.25
N LEU A 30 3.38 0.94 -14.15
CA LEU A 30 1.99 0.46 -14.23
C LEU A 30 1.96 -1.04 -14.58
N PRO A 31 1.14 -1.85 -13.89
CA PRO A 31 0.90 -3.24 -14.27
C PRO A 31 0.30 -3.32 -15.68
N ALA A 32 0.76 -4.28 -16.49
CA ALA A 32 0.34 -4.42 -17.89
C ALA A 32 -1.16 -4.70 -18.05
N ASP A 33 -1.78 -5.35 -17.06
CA ASP A 33 -3.20 -5.68 -17.00
C ASP A 33 -4.02 -4.69 -16.16
N GLY A 34 -3.39 -3.60 -15.70
CA GLY A 34 -4.00 -2.60 -14.83
C GLY A 34 -4.34 -3.11 -13.42
N LYS A 35 -3.86 -4.30 -13.02
CA LYS A 35 -4.13 -4.87 -11.69
C LYS A 35 -2.93 -4.76 -10.78
N TRP A 36 -3.12 -4.08 -9.66
CA TRP A 36 -2.16 -4.04 -8.57
C TRP A 36 -2.38 -5.24 -7.65
N SER A 37 -1.32 -6.01 -7.41
CA SER A 37 -1.35 -7.17 -6.51
C SER A 37 -0.39 -6.97 -5.35
N ALA A 38 -0.82 -7.34 -4.14
CA ALA A 38 0.04 -7.43 -2.96
C ALA A 38 -0.38 -8.62 -2.10
N THR A 39 0.60 -9.27 -1.48
CA THR A 39 0.40 -10.34 -0.50
C THR A 39 0.51 -9.77 0.90
N ALA A 40 -0.46 -10.05 1.77
CA ALA A 40 -0.41 -9.67 3.17
C ALA A 40 -0.26 -10.92 4.05
N THR A 41 0.85 -11.03 4.78
CA THR A 41 1.12 -12.14 5.70
C THR A 41 0.77 -11.77 7.14
N PHE A 42 0.03 -12.65 7.81
CA PHE A 42 -0.37 -12.56 9.22
C PHE A 42 0.22 -13.75 9.98
N THR A 43 0.79 -13.52 11.15
CA THR A 43 1.44 -14.58 11.97
C THR A 43 0.58 -15.04 13.13
N GLU A 44 -0.53 -14.36 13.39
CA GLU A 44 -1.45 -14.65 14.48
C GLU A 44 -2.88 -14.74 13.91
N PRO A 45 -3.72 -15.62 14.46
CA PRO A 45 -5.13 -15.65 14.13
C PRO A 45 -5.83 -14.40 14.70
N GLY A 46 -6.91 -13.96 14.05
CA GLY A 46 -7.65 -12.78 14.48
C GLY A 46 -8.56 -12.17 13.43
N THR A 47 -9.27 -11.12 13.83
CA THR A 47 -10.05 -10.27 12.91
C THR A 47 -9.20 -9.10 12.47
N TYR A 48 -9.08 -8.91 11.16
CA TYR A 48 -8.29 -7.84 10.55
C TYR A 48 -9.15 -6.97 9.65
N VAL A 49 -8.76 -5.69 9.52
CA VAL A 49 -9.28 -4.77 8.52
C VAL A 49 -8.14 -4.42 7.56
N LEU A 50 -8.31 -4.76 6.28
CA LEU A 50 -7.45 -4.30 5.20
C LEU A 50 -8.06 -3.02 4.60
N ARG A 51 -7.31 -1.92 4.65
CA ARG A 51 -7.67 -0.65 4.00
C ARG A 51 -6.89 -0.48 2.71
N CYS A 52 -7.61 -0.34 1.60
CA CYS A 52 -7.06 0.00 0.30
C CYS A 52 -7.23 1.50 0.06
N LEU A 53 -6.15 2.17 -0.33
CA LEU A 53 -6.11 3.57 -0.72
C LEU A 53 -5.58 3.65 -2.15
N ALA A 54 -6.25 4.42 -3.01
CA ALA A 54 -5.81 4.67 -4.37
C ALA A 54 -6.08 6.13 -4.75
N HIS A 55 -5.23 6.69 -5.62
CA HIS A 55 -5.44 8.02 -6.18
C HIS A 55 -4.83 8.12 -7.58
N ASP A 56 -5.37 9.00 -8.41
CA ASP A 56 -4.80 9.35 -9.73
C ASP A 56 -4.00 10.67 -9.70
N GLY A 57 -3.86 11.27 -8.50
CA GLY A 57 -3.23 12.57 -8.30
C GLY A 57 -4.21 13.73 -8.20
N GLY A 58 -5.48 13.53 -8.53
CA GLY A 58 -6.57 14.49 -8.31
C GLY A 58 -7.67 13.93 -7.40
N LEU A 59 -8.17 12.75 -7.72
CA LEU A 59 -9.19 12.04 -6.96
C LEU A 59 -8.59 10.93 -6.11
N THR A 60 -9.22 10.66 -4.97
CA THR A 60 -8.86 9.58 -4.06
C THR A 60 -10.03 8.62 -3.86
N ALA A 61 -9.71 7.35 -3.64
CA ALA A 61 -10.65 6.30 -3.32
C ALA A 61 -10.14 5.49 -2.13
N GLN A 62 -11.07 5.08 -1.26
CA GLN A 62 -10.79 4.23 -0.11
C GLN A 62 -11.80 3.09 -0.03
N ARG A 63 -11.34 1.90 0.38
CA ARG A 63 -12.19 0.76 0.73
C ARG A 63 -11.59 -0.02 1.89
N ASP A 64 -12.45 -0.38 2.85
CA ASP A 64 -12.09 -1.27 3.95
C ASP A 64 -12.69 -2.67 3.73
N ILE A 65 -11.93 -3.71 4.06
CA ILE A 65 -12.32 -5.12 3.97
C ILE A 65 -12.03 -5.77 5.32
N THR A 66 -13.06 -6.28 5.99
CA THR A 66 -12.92 -7.03 7.25
C THR A 66 -12.90 -8.53 6.96
N PHE A 67 -11.94 -9.25 7.54
CA PHE A 67 -11.81 -10.70 7.39
C PHE A 67 -11.18 -11.34 8.62
N HIS A 68 -11.25 -12.68 8.68
CA HIS A 68 -10.69 -13.48 9.76
C HIS A 68 -9.51 -14.30 9.24
N VAL A 69 -8.44 -14.37 10.02
CA VAL A 69 -7.32 -15.31 9.86
C VAL A 69 -7.47 -16.36 10.96
N ASN A 70 -7.43 -17.64 10.58
CA ASN A 70 -7.59 -18.79 11.48
C ASN A 70 -6.25 -19.47 11.74
#